data_AF-A0A7J9EW27-F1
#
_entry.id   AF-A0A7J9EW27-F1
#
_cell.length_a   1.000
_cell.length_b   1.000
_cell.length_c   1.000
_cell.angle_alpha   90.00
_cell.angle_beta   90.00
_cell.angle_gamma   90.00
#
_symmetry.space_group_name_H-M   'P 1'
#
loop_
_entity.id
_entity.type
_entity.pdbx_description
1 polymer ?
#
loop_
_entity_poly.entity_id
_entity_poly.type
_entity_poly.pdbx_seq_one_letter_code
_entity_poly.pdbx_strand_id
1 'polypeptide(L)'
;MQTSQNHKVTVQEMESNCWPPNLEQYCTLDSSSGVQNSSSTASFSSNGSPVSQPNNSCPMDLRRSPDNTCCSPVSDSCVTDNEHDLSHMIRQLETAMLGTDSNNIDVHAIMASGRSTEVSIESERWKYMMEMIAQGDLKELLCACAKAIENKDMHLTDCLMTQLRQMVSVSGEPKQRLGAYMLEGLVARLAASGSSIYKSLRCKEPASSELLSYMHILYEICPYFKFGYMSANGAIAEAMKDESRVHIIDFQIAQGSQWLTLIHALAARPGGPPSIRITGIDDSTSAYARGGGLEIVRQRLSKVAELCKIPFEFHAAAISATDVQLENLRIQPGEAIAVNFAMMLHHMPDESVGAQNHRDRLLRLAKSLSPKVVTLVEQEANTNTAPFVPRFLETMNHFLPIFESIDVSLPRDHKERINVEQHCLAREIVNIIACEGPERVERHELLGKWRSRFIMAGFKPFPLSSFVNSTIKTLLQSYCDKYTLEDKDGVLFLGWMNRAIVASCAWRC
;
A
#
# COMPACT_ATOMS: atom_id res chain seq x y z
N MET A 1 -10.11 48.22 -31.87
CA MET A 1 -10.14 47.72 -30.49
C MET A 1 -11.25 46.68 -30.39
N GLN A 2 -10.90 45.40 -30.27
CA GLN A 2 -11.83 44.34 -29.89
C GLN A 2 -11.06 43.41 -28.95
N THR A 3 -11.62 43.19 -27.76
CA THR A 3 -10.98 42.48 -26.66
C THR A 3 -11.30 40.99 -26.71
N SER A 4 -10.30 40.14 -26.93
CA SER A 4 -10.45 38.69 -26.74
C SER A 4 -10.64 38.37 -25.26
N GLN A 5 -11.83 37.92 -24.88
CA GLN A 5 -12.08 37.31 -23.58
C GLN A 5 -11.54 35.86 -23.59
N ASN A 6 -10.29 35.69 -23.16
CA ASN A 6 -9.77 34.36 -22.84
C ASN A 6 -10.59 33.77 -21.69
N HIS A 7 -11.43 32.78 -21.99
CA HIS A 7 -12.02 31.93 -20.97
C HIS A 7 -10.92 31.06 -20.35
N LYS A 8 -10.47 31.42 -19.15
CA LYS A 8 -9.77 30.50 -18.26
C LYS A 8 -10.80 29.49 -17.74
N VAL A 9 -11.01 28.42 -18.49
CA VAL A 9 -11.65 27.22 -17.94
C VAL A 9 -10.74 26.71 -16.84
N THR A 10 -11.29 26.53 -15.64
CA THR A 10 -10.55 26.05 -14.47
C THR A 10 -10.28 24.55 -14.57
N VAL A 11 -9.27 24.06 -13.86
CA VAL A 11 -8.95 22.61 -13.82
C VAL A 11 -10.16 21.81 -13.32
N GLN A 12 -10.91 22.35 -12.34
CA GLN A 12 -12.16 21.76 -11.85
C GLN A 12 -13.26 21.66 -12.92
N GLU A 13 -13.43 22.65 -13.79
CA GLU A 13 -14.40 22.59 -14.90
C GLU A 13 -13.98 21.62 -16.02
N MET A 14 -12.69 21.37 -16.20
CA MET A 14 -12.20 20.32 -17.09
C MET A 14 -12.44 18.93 -16.48
N GLU A 15 -12.19 18.75 -15.19
CA GLU A 15 -12.35 17.47 -14.49
C GLU A 15 -13.81 17.06 -14.27
N SER A 16 -14.73 18.01 -14.02
CA SER A 16 -16.15 17.72 -13.77
C SER A 16 -16.89 17.11 -14.97
N ASN A 17 -16.39 17.33 -16.19
CA ASN A 17 -16.92 16.73 -17.43
C ASN A 17 -16.37 15.32 -17.74
N CYS A 18 -15.48 14.77 -16.90
CA CYS A 18 -14.74 13.54 -17.20
C CYS A 18 -15.31 12.27 -16.53
N TRP A 19 -16.29 12.44 -15.65
CA TRP A 19 -17.02 11.38 -14.96
C TRP A 19 -18.45 11.31 -15.51
N PRO A 20 -19.12 10.14 -15.50
CA PRO A 20 -20.52 10.07 -15.92
C PRO A 20 -21.37 11.00 -15.02
N PRO A 21 -22.25 11.85 -15.59
CA PRO A 21 -23.05 12.77 -14.79
C PRO A 21 -23.94 12.00 -13.82
N ASN A 22 -24.15 12.58 -12.62
CA ASN A 22 -24.91 11.98 -11.52
C ASN A 22 -26.15 11.22 -12.00
N LEU A 23 -26.20 9.91 -11.73
CA LEU A 23 -27.29 9.03 -12.15
C LEU A 23 -28.51 9.17 -11.21
N GLU A 24 -28.96 10.40 -10.96
CA GLU A 24 -30.21 10.68 -10.26
C GLU A 24 -31.43 10.46 -11.17
N GLN A 25 -31.70 9.20 -11.54
CA GLN A 25 -33.05 8.72 -11.84
C GLN A 25 -33.08 7.20 -12.03
N TYR A 26 -34.24 6.59 -11.72
CA TYR A 26 -34.56 5.16 -11.81
C TYR A 26 -34.02 4.23 -10.72
N CYS A 27 -34.49 4.45 -9.48
CA CYS A 27 -34.71 3.36 -8.50
C CYS A 27 -36.10 3.48 -7.87
N THR A 28 -37.15 3.09 -8.60
CA THR A 28 -38.41 2.67 -7.98
C THR A 28 -38.27 1.24 -7.49
N LEU A 29 -38.17 1.09 -6.17
CA LEU A 29 -38.26 -0.19 -5.48
C LEU A 29 -39.61 -0.85 -5.78
N ASP A 30 -39.58 -2.15 -6.11
CA ASP A 30 -40.67 -3.05 -5.73
C ASP A 30 -40.09 -4.42 -5.38
N SER A 31 -40.59 -5.01 -4.30
CA SER A 31 -40.09 -6.26 -3.72
C SER A 31 -41.13 -7.37 -3.83
N SER A 32 -40.76 -8.55 -4.34
CA SER A 32 -41.49 -9.78 -3.98
C SER A 32 -40.65 -11.05 -4.08
N SER A 33 -40.70 -11.82 -2.99
CA SER A 33 -40.22 -13.19 -2.77
C SER A 33 -40.45 -14.21 -3.89
N GLY A 34 -39.54 -15.19 -4.00
CA GLY A 34 -39.77 -16.44 -4.74
C GLY A 34 -38.73 -17.53 -4.40
N VAL A 35 -39.08 -18.47 -3.52
CA VAL A 35 -38.28 -19.67 -3.24
C VAL A 35 -38.61 -20.75 -4.28
N GLN A 36 -37.60 -21.41 -4.88
CA GLN A 36 -37.75 -22.79 -5.34
C GLN A 36 -36.42 -23.53 -5.53
N ASN A 37 -36.41 -24.80 -5.13
CA ASN A 37 -35.30 -25.74 -5.31
C ASN A 37 -35.24 -26.24 -6.76
N SER A 38 -34.04 -26.57 -7.25
CA SER A 38 -33.85 -27.81 -8.02
C SER A 38 -32.39 -28.26 -8.03
N SER A 39 -32.19 -29.57 -7.94
CA SER A 39 -30.91 -30.28 -7.92
C SER A 39 -30.60 -30.89 -9.28
N SER A 40 -29.33 -30.89 -9.70
CA SER A 40 -28.84 -31.75 -10.79
C SER A 40 -27.44 -32.28 -10.50
N THR A 41 -27.34 -33.60 -10.34
CA THR A 41 -26.11 -34.38 -10.19
C THR A 41 -25.35 -34.54 -11.52
N ALA A 42 -24.01 -34.53 -11.46
CA ALA A 42 -23.17 -35.25 -12.41
C ALA A 42 -21.89 -35.75 -11.71
N SER A 43 -21.86 -37.06 -11.44
CA SER A 43 -20.75 -37.77 -10.79
C SER A 43 -19.86 -38.49 -11.81
N PHE A 44 -18.54 -38.45 -11.66
CA PHE A 44 -17.65 -39.51 -12.15
C PHE A 44 -16.47 -39.71 -11.19
N SER A 45 -16.02 -40.96 -11.04
CA SER A 45 -15.01 -41.34 -10.05
C SER A 45 -13.95 -42.29 -10.62
N SER A 46 -12.72 -42.12 -10.12
CA SER A 46 -11.78 -43.19 -9.74
C SER A 46 -11.02 -44.03 -10.78
N ASN A 47 -9.71 -44.04 -10.53
CA ASN A 47 -8.75 -45.16 -10.59
C ASN A 47 -8.09 -45.60 -11.90
N GLY A 48 -6.76 -45.73 -11.81
CA GLY A 48 -5.88 -46.31 -12.82
C GLY A 48 -4.39 -46.25 -12.42
N SER A 49 -3.98 -46.95 -11.37
CA SER A 49 -2.56 -47.29 -11.13
C SER A 49 -2.27 -48.69 -11.70
N PRO A 50 -1.01 -48.99 -12.04
CA PRO A 50 -0.29 -50.00 -11.23
C PRO A 50 1.22 -49.72 -11.02
N VAL A 51 1.89 -50.69 -10.39
CA VAL A 51 3.17 -50.61 -9.66
C VAL A 51 4.36 -51.19 -10.48
N SER A 52 5.56 -51.10 -9.88
CA SER A 52 6.92 -51.05 -10.44
C SER A 52 7.74 -52.36 -10.62
N GLN A 53 8.79 -52.24 -11.46
CA GLN A 53 10.15 -52.87 -11.35
C GLN A 53 10.35 -54.37 -11.72
N PRO A 54 11.59 -54.91 -11.93
CA PRO A 54 12.89 -54.54 -11.32
C PRO A 54 14.22 -54.65 -12.16
N ASN A 55 15.35 -54.40 -11.45
CA ASN A 55 16.78 -54.69 -11.77
C ASN A 55 17.45 -53.85 -12.90
N ASN A 56 18.73 -53.45 -12.87
CA ASN A 56 19.91 -53.66 -12.00
C ASN A 56 20.92 -52.48 -12.26
N SER A 57 22.05 -52.22 -11.57
CA SER A 57 22.73 -52.70 -10.34
C SER A 57 23.90 -51.74 -9.98
N CYS A 58 24.39 -51.74 -8.73
CA CYS A 58 25.63 -51.02 -8.31
C CYS A 58 26.88 -51.92 -8.41
N PRO A 59 28.12 -51.39 -8.33
CA PRO A 59 28.79 -51.22 -7.02
C PRO A 59 29.62 -49.93 -6.83
N MET A 60 30.07 -49.71 -5.59
CA MET A 60 30.96 -48.61 -5.16
C MET A 60 32.46 -48.92 -5.40
N ASP A 61 33.32 -47.90 -5.52
CA ASP A 61 34.39 -47.67 -4.50
C ASP A 61 35.23 -46.38 -4.66
N LEU A 62 35.25 -45.59 -3.58
CA LEU A 62 36.40 -45.00 -2.85
C LEU A 62 37.67 -44.41 -3.53
N ARG A 63 37.91 -43.11 -3.20
CA ARG A 63 39.19 -42.33 -3.05
C ARG A 63 40.03 -41.92 -4.28
N ARG A 64 40.24 -40.61 -4.45
CA ARG A 64 41.40 -39.83 -3.92
C ARG A 64 41.41 -38.37 -4.42
N SER A 65 41.77 -37.42 -3.56
CA SER A 65 42.32 -36.11 -3.97
C SER A 65 43.79 -36.24 -4.41
N PRO A 66 44.35 -35.21 -5.05
CA PRO A 66 45.45 -34.52 -4.39
C PRO A 66 45.37 -32.97 -4.47
N ASP A 67 46.22 -32.34 -3.67
CA ASP A 67 46.34 -30.90 -3.44
C ASP A 67 46.92 -30.11 -4.61
N ASN A 68 46.81 -28.78 -4.53
CA ASN A 68 47.88 -27.89 -5.01
C ASN A 68 47.94 -26.59 -4.20
N THR A 69 49.18 -26.16 -3.94
CA THR A 69 49.54 -25.20 -2.88
C THR A 69 49.89 -23.82 -3.45
N CYS A 70 49.59 -22.73 -2.73
CA CYS A 70 50.39 -21.50 -2.81
C CYS A 70 50.38 -20.75 -1.48
N CYS A 71 51.51 -20.12 -1.11
CA CYS A 71 51.82 -19.75 0.26
C CYS A 71 52.02 -18.24 0.49
N SER A 72 51.55 -17.77 1.66
CA SER A 72 52.28 -16.85 2.57
C SER A 72 52.41 -15.35 2.20
N PRO A 73 52.71 -14.45 3.18
CA PRO A 73 53.22 -14.71 4.53
C PRO A 73 52.41 -14.18 5.74
N VAL A 74 52.88 -14.61 6.91
CA VAL A 74 52.40 -14.33 8.28
C VAL A 74 53.17 -13.15 8.88
N SER A 75 52.58 -12.47 9.86
CA SER A 75 53.31 -11.68 10.87
C SER A 75 53.01 -12.24 12.27
N ASP A 76 54.06 -12.54 13.03
CA ASP A 76 53.99 -13.09 14.39
C ASP A 76 53.52 -12.06 15.44
N SER A 77 52.80 -12.54 16.47
CA SER A 77 53.22 -12.31 17.87
C SER A 77 52.52 -13.24 18.88
N CYS A 78 53.34 -14.10 19.50
CA CYS A 78 53.41 -14.34 20.95
C CYS A 78 52.15 -14.72 21.77
N VAL A 79 51.94 -16.04 21.87
CA VAL A 79 51.43 -16.84 23.00
C VAL A 79 51.45 -16.20 24.41
N THR A 80 50.34 -16.31 25.15
CA THR A 80 50.26 -17.05 26.45
C THR A 80 48.81 -17.45 26.77
N ASP A 81 48.61 -18.71 27.16
CA ASP A 81 47.34 -19.22 27.71
C ASP A 81 46.95 -18.50 29.00
N ASN A 82 45.65 -18.19 29.16
CA ASN A 82 45.05 -18.05 30.50
C ASN A 82 43.52 -18.26 30.50
N GLU A 83 43.05 -19.50 30.25
CA GLU A 83 41.62 -19.86 30.39
C GLU A 83 41.04 -19.48 31.77
N HIS A 84 41.91 -19.42 32.79
CA HIS A 84 41.52 -19.10 34.16
C HIS A 84 41.10 -17.63 34.37
N ASP A 85 41.61 -16.68 33.57
CA ASP A 85 41.22 -15.27 33.63
C ASP A 85 39.85 -15.03 32.96
N LEU A 86 39.59 -15.70 31.83
CA LEU A 86 38.33 -15.55 31.11
C LEU A 86 37.15 -16.06 31.96
N SER A 87 37.31 -17.21 32.60
CA SER A 87 36.31 -17.77 33.52
C SER A 87 36.08 -16.87 34.75
N HIS A 88 37.13 -16.20 35.24
CA HIS A 88 37.02 -15.26 36.35
C HIS A 88 36.31 -13.96 35.94
N MET A 89 36.58 -13.41 34.75
CA MET A 89 35.86 -12.24 34.21
C MET A 89 34.39 -12.52 33.94
N ILE A 90 34.04 -13.71 33.41
CA ILE A 90 32.65 -14.12 33.21
C ILE A 90 31.91 -14.15 34.55
N ARG A 91 32.49 -14.77 35.59
CA ARG A 91 31.89 -14.79 36.93
C ARG A 91 31.75 -13.41 37.57
N GLN A 92 32.68 -12.48 37.30
CA GLN A 92 32.57 -11.09 37.75
C GLN A 92 31.43 -10.33 37.03
N LEU A 93 31.23 -10.58 35.73
CA LEU A 93 30.10 -10.02 34.98
C LEU A 93 28.76 -10.57 35.46
N GLU A 94 28.66 -11.88 35.72
CA GLU A 94 27.46 -12.49 36.32
C GLU A 94 27.14 -11.89 37.70
N THR A 95 28.16 -11.66 38.54
CA THR A 95 28.02 -11.03 39.86
C THR A 95 27.65 -9.54 39.76
N ALA A 96 28.05 -8.85 38.69
CA ALA A 96 27.68 -7.46 38.44
C ALA A 96 26.27 -7.31 37.84
N MET A 97 25.76 -8.32 37.14
CA MET A 97 24.41 -8.35 36.57
C MET A 97 23.34 -8.84 37.54
N LEU A 98 23.71 -9.71 38.49
CA LEU A 98 22.82 -10.23 39.53
C LEU A 98 23.20 -9.59 40.87
N GLY A 99 22.57 -8.46 41.16
CA GLY A 99 22.81 -7.68 42.38
C GLY A 99 22.70 -8.53 43.65
N THR A 100 23.64 -8.33 44.56
CA THR A 100 23.73 -9.07 45.82
C THR A 100 22.52 -8.76 46.71
N ASP A 101 21.72 -9.78 47.01
CA ASP A 101 21.38 -10.12 48.40
C ASP A 101 20.70 -11.48 48.49
N SER A 102 21.33 -12.42 49.20
CA SER A 102 20.68 -13.66 49.61
C SER A 102 19.85 -13.42 50.86
N ASN A 103 18.54 -13.64 50.78
CA ASN A 103 17.77 -14.05 51.96
C ASN A 103 17.25 -15.47 51.74
N ASN A 104 17.61 -16.33 52.68
CA ASN A 104 17.36 -17.77 52.65
C ASN A 104 15.86 -18.03 52.84
N ILE A 105 15.16 -18.50 51.81
CA ILE A 105 13.73 -18.86 51.88
C ILE A 105 13.56 -20.35 51.63
N ASP A 106 12.83 -20.97 52.57
CA ASP A 106 12.59 -22.40 52.69
C ASP A 106 11.97 -23.03 51.42
N VAL A 107 12.65 -24.04 50.88
CA VAL A 107 12.34 -24.67 49.58
C VAL A 107 11.01 -25.44 49.61
N HIS A 108 10.39 -25.63 50.78
CA HIS A 108 9.08 -26.25 50.91
C HIS A 108 7.87 -25.32 50.73
N ALA A 109 8.05 -24.00 50.56
CA ALA A 109 6.93 -23.05 50.39
C ALA A 109 6.50 -22.78 48.92
N ILE A 110 7.34 -23.11 47.93
CA ILE A 110 7.20 -22.57 46.56
C ILE A 110 6.06 -23.19 45.75
N MET A 111 5.56 -24.39 46.10
CA MET A 111 4.38 -24.97 45.44
C MET A 111 3.04 -24.27 45.76
N ALA A 112 3.00 -23.38 46.76
CA ALA A 112 1.83 -22.54 47.05
C ALA A 112 1.96 -21.10 46.51
N SER A 113 3.19 -20.58 46.39
CA SER A 113 3.45 -19.16 46.07
C SER A 113 3.36 -18.79 44.58
N GLY A 114 3.61 -19.75 43.67
CA GLY A 114 3.46 -19.49 42.23
C GLY A 114 2.06 -18.96 41.86
N ARG A 115 1.04 -19.49 42.55
CA ARG A 115 -0.38 -19.13 42.34
C ARG A 115 -0.75 -17.74 42.87
N SER A 116 -0.07 -17.21 43.88
CA SER A 116 -0.36 -15.89 44.44
C SER A 116 0.21 -14.75 43.59
N THR A 117 1.40 -14.95 43.00
CA THR A 117 2.06 -13.92 42.18
C THR A 117 1.34 -13.75 40.83
N GLU A 118 0.91 -14.85 40.20
CA GLU A 118 0.09 -14.80 38.98
C GLU A 118 -1.26 -14.08 39.23
N VAL A 119 -1.97 -14.44 40.32
CA VAL A 119 -3.24 -13.78 40.69
C VAL A 119 -3.07 -12.28 40.96
N SER A 120 -1.94 -11.86 41.52
CA SER A 120 -1.64 -10.43 41.71
C SER A 120 -1.45 -9.70 40.37
N ILE A 121 -0.71 -10.30 39.44
CA ILE A 121 -0.45 -9.72 38.11
C ILE A 121 -1.73 -9.70 37.26
N GLU A 122 -2.56 -10.75 37.31
CA GLU A 122 -3.87 -10.76 36.65
C GLU A 122 -4.81 -9.70 37.23
N SER A 123 -4.80 -9.49 38.54
CA SER A 123 -5.62 -8.46 39.20
C SER A 123 -5.20 -7.04 38.79
N GLU A 124 -3.90 -6.75 38.74
CA GLU A 124 -3.39 -5.46 38.25
C GLU A 124 -3.67 -5.25 36.76
N ARG A 125 -3.51 -6.29 35.93
CA ARG A 125 -3.82 -6.26 34.49
C ARG A 125 -5.32 -6.01 34.25
N TRP A 126 -6.20 -6.61 35.06
CA TRP A 126 -7.65 -6.32 35.04
C TRP A 126 -7.97 -4.90 35.50
N LYS A 127 -7.31 -4.41 36.55
CA LYS A 127 -7.50 -3.04 37.05
C LYS A 127 -7.11 -2.01 36.00
N TYR A 128 -5.94 -2.17 35.36
CA TYR A 128 -5.49 -1.34 34.25
C TYR A 128 -6.47 -1.37 33.07
N MET A 129 -6.95 -2.56 32.69
CA MET A 129 -7.96 -2.71 31.63
C MET A 129 -9.27 -1.98 31.95
N MET A 130 -9.78 -2.11 33.19
CA MET A 130 -10.98 -1.42 33.66
C MET A 130 -10.80 0.10 33.68
N GLU A 131 -9.60 0.58 34.02
CA GLU A 131 -9.25 1.99 33.96
C GLU A 131 -9.21 2.51 32.52
N MET A 132 -8.60 1.78 31.57
CA MET A 132 -8.63 2.13 30.13
C MET A 132 -10.06 2.16 29.57
N ILE A 133 -10.92 1.20 29.96
CA ILE A 133 -12.34 1.16 29.57
C ILE A 133 -13.06 2.39 30.14
N ALA A 134 -12.86 2.70 31.42
CA ALA A 134 -13.48 3.85 32.09
C ALA A 134 -13.01 5.21 31.52
N GLN A 135 -11.75 5.31 31.07
CA GLN A 135 -11.21 6.48 30.37
C GLN A 135 -11.66 6.54 28.90
N GLY A 136 -12.19 5.45 28.34
CA GLY A 136 -12.68 5.39 26.98
C GLY A 136 -11.59 5.43 25.90
N ASP A 137 -10.33 5.08 26.19
CA ASP A 137 -9.27 5.12 25.18
C ASP A 137 -9.35 3.93 24.20
N LEU A 138 -10.15 4.13 23.17
CA LEU A 138 -10.29 3.23 22.03
C LEU A 138 -8.95 2.84 21.36
N LYS A 139 -7.95 3.72 21.33
CA LYS A 139 -6.64 3.42 20.71
C LYS A 139 -5.87 2.42 21.55
N GLU A 140 -5.80 2.64 22.86
CA GLU A 140 -5.12 1.72 23.75
C GLU A 140 -5.84 0.37 23.82
N LEU A 141 -7.18 0.34 23.87
CA LEU A 141 -7.93 -0.93 23.82
C LEU A 141 -7.72 -1.70 22.51
N LEU A 142 -7.74 -1.03 21.35
CA LEU A 142 -7.44 -1.67 20.06
C LEU A 142 -6.02 -2.26 20.06
N CYS A 143 -5.04 -1.52 20.56
CA CYS A 143 -3.65 -1.99 20.65
C CYS A 143 -3.48 -3.14 21.66
N ALA A 144 -4.21 -3.10 22.79
CA ALA A 144 -4.23 -4.19 23.77
C ALA A 144 -4.87 -5.46 23.18
N CYS A 145 -5.93 -5.32 22.38
CA CYS A 145 -6.57 -6.44 21.70
C CYS A 145 -5.64 -7.06 20.64
N ALA A 146 -4.94 -6.24 19.86
CA ALA A 146 -3.93 -6.72 18.91
C ALA A 146 -2.80 -7.51 19.62
N LYS A 147 -2.32 -7.01 20.77
CA LYS A 147 -1.33 -7.73 21.61
C LYS A 147 -1.87 -9.03 22.19
N ALA A 148 -3.13 -9.06 22.65
CA ALA A 148 -3.76 -10.28 23.15
C ALA A 148 -3.84 -11.37 22.06
N ILE A 149 -4.18 -10.97 20.83
CA ILE A 149 -4.22 -11.86 19.65
C ILE A 149 -2.81 -12.37 19.30
N GLU A 150 -1.78 -11.51 19.29
CA GLU A 150 -0.39 -11.91 19.04
C GLU A 150 0.11 -12.93 20.08
N ASN A 151 -0.24 -12.72 21.35
CA ASN A 151 0.08 -13.61 22.47
C ASN A 151 -0.83 -14.85 22.57
N LYS A 152 -1.86 -14.97 21.73
CA LYS A 152 -2.89 -16.05 21.76
C LYS A 152 -3.70 -16.10 23.07
N ASP A 153 -3.81 -14.97 23.76
CA ASP A 153 -4.58 -14.78 24.98
C ASP A 153 -6.07 -14.61 24.62
N MET A 154 -6.73 -15.73 24.33
CA MET A 154 -8.12 -15.74 23.83
C MET A 154 -9.12 -15.16 24.83
N HIS A 155 -8.95 -15.42 26.13
CA HIS A 155 -9.84 -14.89 27.16
C HIS A 155 -9.77 -13.35 27.23
N LEU A 156 -8.57 -12.77 27.23
CA LEU A 156 -8.43 -11.31 27.15
C LEU A 156 -8.95 -10.76 25.82
N THR A 157 -8.72 -11.48 24.73
CA THR A 157 -9.18 -11.08 23.38
C THR A 157 -10.70 -10.98 23.32
N ASP A 158 -11.44 -11.98 23.80
CA ASP A 158 -12.90 -11.98 23.81
C ASP A 158 -13.48 -10.86 24.70
N CYS A 159 -12.84 -10.62 25.85
CA CYS A 159 -13.19 -9.50 26.73
C CYS A 159 -13.00 -8.14 26.02
N LEU A 160 -11.81 -7.88 25.50
CA LEU A 160 -11.49 -6.61 24.83
C LEU A 160 -12.35 -6.40 23.58
N MET A 161 -12.58 -7.43 22.77
CA MET A 161 -13.50 -7.34 21.61
C MET A 161 -14.93 -7.00 22.03
N THR A 162 -15.42 -7.51 23.16
CA THR A 162 -16.76 -7.20 23.66
C THR A 162 -16.90 -5.73 24.05
N GLN A 163 -15.86 -5.14 24.66
CA GLN A 163 -15.83 -3.71 24.98
C GLN A 163 -15.67 -2.85 23.72
N LEU A 164 -14.74 -3.22 22.84
CA LEU A 164 -14.48 -2.50 21.58
C LEU A 164 -15.74 -2.37 20.71
N ARG A 165 -16.58 -3.41 20.61
CA ARG A 165 -17.87 -3.37 19.90
C ARG A 165 -18.84 -2.31 20.41
N GLN A 166 -18.71 -1.85 21.65
CA GLN A 166 -19.54 -0.79 22.25
C GLN A 166 -18.97 0.61 22.04
N MET A 167 -17.68 0.72 21.69
CA MET A 167 -16.95 1.99 21.58
C MET A 167 -16.82 2.49 20.12
N VAL A 168 -16.87 1.57 19.15
CA VAL A 168 -16.73 1.87 17.72
C VAL A 168 -18.07 2.20 17.06
N SER A 169 -18.05 3.04 16.03
CA SER A 169 -19.25 3.41 15.26
C SER A 169 -18.84 3.98 13.91
N VAL A 170 -19.44 3.50 12.82
CA VAL A 170 -19.22 3.99 11.44
C VAL A 170 -19.79 5.40 11.19
N SER A 171 -20.63 5.91 12.09
CA SER A 171 -21.17 7.29 12.07
C SER A 171 -20.66 8.16 13.22
N GLY A 172 -19.66 7.68 13.98
CA GLY A 172 -19.09 8.39 15.13
C GLY A 172 -17.96 9.36 14.78
N GLU A 173 -17.17 9.71 15.79
CA GLU A 173 -15.92 10.46 15.64
C GLU A 173 -14.92 9.72 14.71
N PRO A 174 -13.96 10.41 14.05
CA PRO A 174 -12.94 9.79 13.20
C PRO A 174 -12.26 8.56 13.83
N LYS A 175 -11.87 8.65 15.11
CA LYS A 175 -11.25 7.56 15.88
C LYS A 175 -12.19 6.35 16.05
N GLN A 176 -13.49 6.57 16.18
CA GLN A 176 -14.50 5.50 16.30
C GLN A 176 -14.79 4.81 14.97
N ARG A 177 -14.77 5.58 13.88
CA ARG A 177 -15.01 5.09 12.50
C ARG A 177 -13.85 4.23 12.03
N LEU A 178 -12.62 4.75 12.16
CA LEU A 178 -11.40 3.97 11.95
C LEU A 178 -11.37 2.73 12.87
N GLY A 179 -11.71 2.90 14.15
CA GLY A 179 -11.76 1.80 15.12
C GLY A 179 -12.69 0.66 14.72
N ALA A 180 -13.82 0.95 14.07
CA ALA A 180 -14.73 -0.08 13.57
C ALA A 180 -14.06 -0.98 12.51
N TYR A 181 -13.37 -0.38 11.54
CA TYR A 181 -12.67 -1.12 10.49
C TYR A 181 -11.39 -1.82 11.00
N MET A 182 -10.70 -1.23 11.99
CA MET A 182 -9.59 -1.92 12.67
C MET A 182 -10.07 -3.14 13.46
N LEU A 183 -11.20 -3.04 14.17
CA LEU A 183 -11.81 -4.16 14.88
C LEU A 183 -12.24 -5.28 13.93
N GLU A 184 -12.84 -4.93 12.78
CA GLU A 184 -13.17 -5.90 11.73
C GLU A 184 -11.91 -6.62 11.21
N GLY A 185 -10.80 -5.90 11.04
CA GLY A 185 -9.50 -6.49 10.72
C GLY A 185 -9.01 -7.49 11.77
N LEU A 186 -9.18 -7.20 13.07
CA LEU A 186 -8.83 -8.12 14.16
C LEU A 186 -9.74 -9.36 14.18
N VAL A 187 -11.05 -9.19 13.97
CA VAL A 187 -12.01 -10.30 13.86
C VAL A 187 -11.66 -11.21 12.67
N ALA A 188 -11.35 -10.61 11.52
CA ALA A 188 -10.94 -11.34 10.33
C ALA A 188 -9.63 -12.12 10.53
N ARG A 189 -8.65 -11.53 11.23
CA ARG A 189 -7.39 -12.20 11.60
C ARG A 189 -7.63 -13.42 12.50
N LEU A 190 -8.45 -13.27 13.53
CA LEU A 190 -8.72 -14.32 14.52
C LEU A 190 -9.39 -15.56 13.93
N ALA A 191 -10.31 -15.38 13.00
CA ALA A 191 -11.10 -16.48 12.42
C ALA A 191 -10.26 -17.46 11.55
N ALA A 192 -8.93 -17.35 11.54
CA ALA A 192 -8.00 -17.93 10.55
C ALA A 192 -8.42 -17.66 9.09
N SER A 193 -9.30 -16.68 8.92
CA SER A 193 -10.09 -16.43 7.73
C SER A 193 -9.76 -15.07 7.15
N GLY A 194 -8.62 -14.46 7.49
CA GLY A 194 -8.19 -13.18 6.90
C GLY A 194 -8.29 -13.23 5.37
N SER A 195 -7.82 -14.33 4.78
CA SER A 195 -8.05 -14.74 3.39
C SER A 195 -9.53 -14.78 2.96
N SER A 196 -10.34 -15.57 3.67
CA SER A 196 -11.74 -15.88 3.30
C SER A 196 -12.69 -14.70 3.53
N ILE A 197 -12.45 -13.90 4.56
CA ILE A 197 -13.19 -12.68 4.91
C ILE A 197 -12.74 -11.53 4.01
N TYR A 198 -11.45 -11.37 3.71
CA TYR A 198 -11.01 -10.45 2.66
C TYR A 198 -11.65 -10.81 1.31
N LYS A 199 -11.65 -12.09 0.92
CA LYS A 199 -12.35 -12.59 -0.27
C LYS A 199 -13.88 -12.40 -0.17
N SER A 200 -14.50 -12.55 0.99
CA SER A 200 -15.94 -12.32 1.21
C SER A 200 -16.33 -10.84 1.16
N LEU A 201 -15.46 -9.94 1.63
CA LEU A 201 -15.56 -8.49 1.42
C LEU A 201 -15.46 -8.16 -0.08
N ARG A 202 -14.62 -8.89 -0.83
CA ARG A 202 -14.64 -8.83 -2.31
C ARG A 202 -15.92 -9.40 -2.93
N CYS A 203 -16.54 -10.42 -2.33
CA CYS A 203 -17.84 -10.95 -2.77
C CYS A 203 -19.03 -10.03 -2.43
N LYS A 204 -18.87 -9.09 -1.49
CA LYS A 204 -19.81 -7.98 -1.22
C LYS A 204 -19.34 -6.67 -1.85
N GLU A 205 -18.53 -6.72 -2.91
CA GLU A 205 -18.16 -5.52 -3.67
C GLU A 205 -19.44 -4.85 -4.22
N PRO A 206 -19.59 -3.52 -4.03
CA PRO A 206 -20.70 -2.77 -4.59
C PRO A 206 -20.54 -2.74 -6.11
N ALA A 207 -21.63 -2.53 -6.85
CA ALA A 207 -21.60 -2.60 -8.31
C ALA A 207 -20.50 -1.71 -8.89
N SER A 208 -19.90 -2.09 -10.02
CA SER A 208 -18.74 -1.39 -10.60
C SER A 208 -18.94 0.13 -10.75
N SER A 209 -20.16 0.56 -11.10
CA SER A 209 -20.57 1.97 -11.16
C SER A 209 -20.63 2.66 -9.80
N GLU A 210 -21.05 1.96 -8.75
CA GLU A 210 -21.10 2.47 -7.37
C GLU A 210 -19.68 2.60 -6.81
N LEU A 211 -18.84 1.57 -6.97
CA LEU A 211 -17.43 1.62 -6.57
C LEU A 211 -16.70 2.78 -7.27
N LEU A 212 -16.96 2.96 -8.56
CA LEU A 212 -16.41 4.06 -9.34
C LEU A 212 -16.87 5.43 -8.81
N SER A 213 -18.14 5.55 -8.43
CA SER A 213 -18.69 6.76 -7.78
C SER A 213 -17.98 7.05 -6.46
N TYR A 214 -17.82 6.05 -5.58
CA TYR A 214 -17.14 6.24 -4.29
C TYR A 214 -15.67 6.64 -4.47
N MET A 215 -14.96 6.04 -5.43
CA MET A 215 -13.59 6.47 -5.77
C MET A 215 -13.54 7.90 -6.32
N HIS A 216 -14.53 8.33 -7.11
CA HIS A 216 -14.64 9.71 -7.59
C HIS A 216 -14.91 10.70 -6.45
N ILE A 217 -15.82 10.38 -5.52
CA ILE A 217 -16.11 11.20 -4.35
C ILE A 217 -14.84 11.38 -3.51
N LEU A 218 -14.08 10.31 -3.24
CA LEU A 218 -12.80 10.40 -2.52
C LEU A 218 -11.77 11.29 -3.24
N TYR A 219 -11.70 11.21 -4.58
CA TYR A 219 -10.85 12.03 -5.42
C TYR A 219 -11.23 13.53 -5.40
N GLU A 220 -12.50 13.86 -5.22
CA GLU A 220 -12.95 15.25 -5.08
C GLU A 220 -12.73 15.80 -3.67
N ILE A 221 -13.20 15.09 -2.63
CA ILE A 221 -13.22 15.59 -1.25
C ILE A 221 -11.85 15.61 -0.55
N CYS A 222 -10.86 14.90 -1.12
CA CYS A 222 -9.50 14.80 -0.58
C CYS A 222 -8.45 15.01 -1.67
N PRO A 223 -7.36 15.76 -1.41
CA PRO A 223 -6.37 16.11 -2.42
C PRO A 223 -5.37 14.98 -2.74
N TYR A 224 -5.47 13.77 -2.15
CA TYR A 224 -4.45 12.71 -2.23
C TYR A 224 -4.03 12.36 -3.66
N PHE A 225 -5.01 12.05 -4.51
CA PHE A 225 -4.77 11.69 -5.90
C PHE A 225 -4.45 12.92 -6.76
N LYS A 226 -5.15 14.04 -6.56
CA LYS A 226 -4.91 15.30 -7.29
C LYS A 226 -3.48 15.81 -7.06
N PHE A 227 -3.00 15.78 -5.82
CA PHE A 227 -1.60 16.05 -5.43
C PHE A 227 -0.63 15.18 -6.23
N GLY A 228 -0.77 13.84 -6.13
CA GLY A 228 0.15 12.90 -6.76
C GLY A 228 0.17 12.99 -8.29
N TYR A 229 -1.00 13.14 -8.90
CA TYR A 229 -1.13 13.31 -10.34
C TYR A 229 -0.51 14.64 -10.79
N MET A 230 -0.74 15.75 -10.08
CA MET A 230 -0.17 17.05 -10.44
C MET A 230 1.34 17.12 -10.24
N SER A 231 1.90 16.50 -9.19
CA SER A 231 3.35 16.42 -8.98
C SER A 231 4.03 15.56 -10.05
N ALA A 232 3.49 14.37 -10.33
CA ALA A 232 4.01 13.47 -11.37
C ALA A 232 3.89 14.11 -12.77
N ASN A 233 2.73 14.67 -13.11
CA ASN A 233 2.53 15.36 -14.39
C ASN A 233 3.44 16.58 -14.54
N GLY A 234 3.71 17.32 -13.46
CA GLY A 234 4.67 18.41 -13.44
C GLY A 234 6.09 17.96 -13.81
N ALA A 235 6.59 16.89 -13.17
CA ALA A 235 7.89 16.30 -13.51
C ALA A 235 7.96 15.80 -14.96
N ILE A 236 6.88 15.16 -15.45
CA ILE A 236 6.81 14.65 -16.82
C ILE A 236 6.79 15.79 -17.83
N ALA A 237 5.96 16.82 -17.62
CA ALA A 237 5.91 17.99 -18.49
C ALA A 237 7.26 18.72 -18.57
N GLU A 238 7.98 18.84 -17.45
CA GLU A 238 9.30 19.47 -17.41
C GLU A 238 10.37 18.63 -18.14
N ALA A 239 10.41 17.31 -17.92
CA ALA A 239 11.34 16.41 -18.59
C ALA A 239 11.09 16.28 -20.11
N MET A 240 9.85 16.47 -20.54
CA MET A 240 9.39 16.35 -21.93
C MET A 240 9.23 17.69 -22.66
N LYS A 241 9.61 18.82 -22.06
CA LYS A 241 9.33 20.16 -22.58
C LYS A 241 9.87 20.41 -24.00
N ASP A 242 11.02 19.84 -24.35
CA ASP A 242 11.68 20.03 -25.65
C ASP A 242 11.45 18.85 -26.63
N GLU A 243 10.65 17.85 -26.25
CA GLU A 243 10.49 16.61 -27.00
C GLU A 243 9.35 16.66 -28.02
N SER A 244 9.57 16.08 -29.21
CA SER A 244 8.55 15.99 -30.26
C SER A 244 7.71 14.72 -30.19
N ARG A 245 8.25 13.64 -29.58
CA ARG A 245 7.59 12.34 -29.41
C ARG A 245 7.72 11.87 -27.98
N VAL A 246 6.61 11.82 -27.26
CA VAL A 246 6.55 11.46 -25.83
C VAL A 246 5.87 10.10 -25.70
N HIS A 247 6.51 9.15 -25.03
CA HIS A 247 5.90 7.88 -24.61
C HIS A 247 5.76 7.83 -23.09
N ILE A 248 4.53 7.74 -22.59
CA ILE A 248 4.22 7.56 -21.17
C ILE A 248 3.90 6.09 -20.93
N ILE A 249 4.51 5.50 -19.90
CA ILE A 249 4.25 4.14 -19.44
C ILE A 249 3.67 4.24 -18.04
N ASP A 250 2.40 3.90 -17.90
CA ASP A 250 1.70 3.91 -16.62
C ASP A 250 1.49 2.47 -16.13
N PHE A 251 2.02 2.16 -14.95
CA PHE A 251 1.94 0.81 -14.37
C PHE A 251 0.61 0.50 -13.67
N GLN A 252 -0.27 1.49 -13.50
CA GLN A 252 -1.66 1.27 -13.07
C GLN A 252 -2.59 2.36 -13.63
N ILE A 253 -2.94 2.26 -14.92
CA ILE A 253 -3.67 3.32 -15.66
C ILE A 253 -5.06 3.65 -15.09
N ALA A 254 -5.72 2.71 -14.38
CA ALA A 254 -7.02 2.91 -13.75
C ALA A 254 -8.07 3.57 -14.69
N GLN A 255 -8.54 4.78 -14.38
CA GLN A 255 -9.47 5.55 -15.24
C GLN A 255 -8.77 6.46 -16.27
N GLY A 256 -7.44 6.56 -16.24
CA GLY A 256 -6.66 7.49 -17.05
C GLY A 256 -6.82 8.97 -16.66
N SER A 257 -7.46 9.28 -15.54
CA SER A 257 -7.78 10.64 -15.10
C SER A 257 -6.53 11.53 -14.96
N GLN A 258 -5.43 10.96 -14.46
CA GLN A 258 -4.11 11.62 -14.41
C GLN A 258 -3.72 12.22 -15.77
N TRP A 259 -3.96 11.51 -16.88
CA TRP A 259 -3.43 11.90 -18.19
C TRP A 259 -4.25 12.97 -18.90
N LEU A 260 -5.50 13.20 -18.47
CA LEU A 260 -6.37 14.25 -19.02
C LEU A 260 -5.72 15.63 -18.85
N THR A 261 -5.25 15.94 -17.63
CA THR A 261 -4.61 17.22 -17.32
C THR A 261 -3.24 17.37 -17.99
N LEU A 262 -2.47 16.26 -18.12
CA LEU A 262 -1.19 16.30 -18.85
C LEU A 262 -1.35 16.49 -20.36
N ILE A 263 -2.37 15.88 -20.99
CA ILE A 263 -2.68 16.09 -22.41
C ILE A 263 -2.99 17.57 -22.66
N HIS A 264 -3.81 18.21 -21.81
CA HIS A 264 -4.06 19.65 -21.89
C HIS A 264 -2.78 20.50 -21.67
N ALA A 265 -1.94 20.15 -20.69
CA ALA A 265 -0.70 20.87 -20.42
C ALA A 265 0.30 20.78 -21.59
N LEU A 266 0.45 19.60 -22.21
CA LEU A 266 1.30 19.39 -23.38
C LEU A 266 0.72 20.03 -24.65
N ALA A 267 -0.61 20.16 -24.77
CA ALA A 267 -1.25 20.90 -25.85
C ALA A 267 -0.94 22.40 -25.81
N ALA A 268 -0.91 22.99 -24.61
CA ALA A 268 -0.64 24.40 -24.37
C ALA A 268 0.86 24.77 -24.37
N ARG A 269 1.75 23.80 -24.63
CA ARG A 269 3.20 23.97 -24.55
C ARG A 269 3.74 24.94 -25.61
N PRO A 270 4.70 25.83 -25.27
CA PRO A 270 5.44 26.62 -26.26
C PRO A 270 6.08 25.74 -27.34
N GLY A 271 6.02 26.17 -28.60
CA GLY A 271 6.45 25.36 -29.75
C GLY A 271 5.42 24.34 -30.26
N GLY A 272 4.32 24.14 -29.52
CA GLY A 272 3.20 23.28 -29.92
C GLY A 272 3.23 21.86 -29.33
N PRO A 273 2.16 21.09 -29.56
CA PRO A 273 2.00 19.77 -28.99
C PRO A 273 3.02 18.76 -29.53
N PRO A 274 3.54 17.84 -28.69
CA PRO A 274 4.23 16.64 -29.16
C PRO A 274 3.21 15.62 -29.71
N SER A 275 3.69 14.56 -30.38
CA SER A 275 2.90 13.32 -30.45
C SER A 275 2.98 12.60 -29.11
N ILE A 276 1.84 12.14 -28.59
CA ILE A 276 1.76 11.43 -27.31
C ILE A 276 1.38 9.96 -27.55
N ARG A 277 2.21 9.04 -27.05
CA ARG A 277 1.85 7.64 -26.89
C ARG A 277 1.68 7.32 -25.40
N ILE A 278 0.65 6.57 -25.03
CA ILE A 278 0.46 6.07 -23.66
C ILE A 278 0.36 4.55 -23.69
N THR A 279 1.26 3.85 -22.99
CA THR A 279 1.07 2.45 -22.62
C THR A 279 0.40 2.43 -21.25
N GLY A 280 -0.88 2.03 -21.20
CA GLY A 280 -1.62 1.83 -19.96
C GLY A 280 -1.59 0.36 -19.55
N ILE A 281 -0.94 0.06 -18.43
CA ILE A 281 -0.95 -1.28 -17.81
C ILE A 281 -2.06 -1.32 -16.76
N ASP A 282 -2.85 -2.40 -16.78
CA ASP A 282 -3.71 -2.79 -15.68
C ASP A 282 -4.22 -4.22 -15.84
N ASP A 283 -4.66 -4.84 -14.75
CA ASP A 283 -5.15 -6.21 -14.79
C ASP A 283 -6.69 -6.32 -14.94
N SER A 284 -7.17 -7.58 -14.97
CA SER A 284 -8.60 -7.90 -15.01
C SER A 284 -9.32 -7.70 -13.68
N THR A 285 -8.61 -7.64 -12.54
CA THR A 285 -9.19 -7.29 -11.23
C THR A 285 -9.61 -5.83 -11.24
N SER A 286 -8.73 -4.93 -11.66
CA SER A 286 -9.01 -3.50 -11.78
C SER A 286 -10.11 -3.18 -12.79
N ALA A 287 -10.33 -4.05 -13.79
CA ALA A 287 -11.41 -3.86 -14.78
C ALA A 287 -12.81 -3.78 -14.14
N TYR A 288 -13.02 -4.42 -12.98
CA TYR A 288 -14.26 -4.28 -12.21
C TYR A 288 -14.44 -2.85 -11.69
N ALA A 289 -13.49 -2.34 -10.89
CA ALA A 289 -13.51 -0.96 -10.39
C ALA A 289 -13.49 0.08 -11.51
N ARG A 290 -12.98 -0.28 -12.69
CA ARG A 290 -12.99 0.58 -13.87
C ARG A 290 -14.36 0.70 -14.54
N GLY A 291 -15.26 -0.27 -14.33
CA GLY A 291 -16.48 -0.44 -15.11
C GLY A 291 -16.26 -1.01 -16.52
N GLY A 292 -15.07 -1.60 -16.81
CA GLY A 292 -14.75 -2.15 -18.12
C GLY A 292 -13.27 -2.41 -18.38
N GLY A 293 -12.96 -2.92 -19.57
CA GLY A 293 -11.58 -3.11 -20.03
C GLY A 293 -10.88 -1.78 -20.38
N LEU A 294 -9.58 -1.84 -20.69
CA LEU A 294 -8.77 -0.66 -21.03
C LEU A 294 -9.26 0.15 -22.24
N GLU A 295 -10.16 -0.43 -23.04
CA GLU A 295 -10.81 0.20 -24.19
C GLU A 295 -11.60 1.46 -23.82
N ILE A 296 -12.27 1.52 -22.65
CA ILE A 296 -12.98 2.73 -22.23
C ILE A 296 -12.01 3.88 -21.89
N VAL A 297 -10.82 3.56 -21.38
CA VAL A 297 -9.75 4.53 -21.11
C VAL A 297 -9.16 5.03 -22.42
N ARG A 298 -8.90 4.12 -23.37
CA ARG A 298 -8.47 4.45 -24.73
C ARG A 298 -9.40 5.48 -25.35
N GLN A 299 -10.71 5.21 -25.37
CA GLN A 299 -11.71 6.10 -25.96
C GLN A 299 -11.74 7.48 -25.28
N ARG A 300 -11.70 7.53 -23.94
CA ARG A 300 -11.67 8.79 -23.18
C ARG A 300 -10.43 9.63 -23.51
N LEU A 301 -9.24 9.02 -23.49
CA LEU A 301 -7.98 9.73 -23.74
C LEU A 301 -7.84 10.16 -25.22
N SER A 302 -8.22 9.29 -26.17
CA SER A 302 -8.24 9.63 -27.60
C SER A 302 -9.15 10.84 -27.88
N LYS A 303 -10.33 10.91 -27.27
CA LYS A 303 -11.25 12.04 -27.44
C LYS A 303 -10.67 13.36 -26.93
N VAL A 304 -10.01 13.36 -25.77
CA VAL A 304 -9.36 14.58 -25.23
C VAL A 304 -8.16 14.99 -26.09
N ALA A 305 -7.36 14.03 -26.57
CA ALA A 305 -6.26 14.32 -27.47
C ALA A 305 -6.72 14.88 -28.83
N GLU A 306 -7.81 14.35 -29.40
CA GLU A 306 -8.44 14.86 -30.62
C GLU A 306 -8.92 16.32 -30.44
N LEU A 307 -9.63 16.62 -29.35
CA LEU A 307 -10.04 17.99 -29.00
C LEU A 307 -8.85 18.94 -28.84
N CYS A 308 -7.73 18.43 -28.30
CA CYS A 308 -6.47 19.17 -28.17
C CYS A 308 -5.62 19.20 -29.45
N LYS A 309 -6.05 18.53 -30.53
CA LYS A 309 -5.31 18.37 -31.80
C LYS A 309 -3.92 17.75 -31.63
N ILE A 310 -3.79 16.81 -30.69
CA ILE A 310 -2.57 16.06 -30.41
C ILE A 310 -2.58 14.75 -31.22
N PRO A 311 -1.51 14.43 -31.99
CA PRO A 311 -1.32 13.09 -32.54
C PRO A 311 -1.16 12.08 -31.40
N PHE A 312 -2.09 11.13 -31.28
CA PHE A 312 -2.22 10.29 -30.09
C PHE A 312 -2.32 8.79 -30.41
N GLU A 313 -1.56 7.99 -29.68
CA GLU A 313 -1.61 6.53 -29.69
C GLU A 313 -1.79 6.01 -28.26
N PHE A 314 -2.61 4.98 -28.07
CA PHE A 314 -2.76 4.30 -26.77
C PHE A 314 -2.63 2.79 -26.96
N HIS A 315 -1.71 2.21 -26.21
CA HIS A 315 -1.45 0.78 -26.17
C HIS A 315 -1.97 0.19 -24.84
N ALA A 316 -2.91 -0.73 -24.95
CA ALA A 316 -3.53 -1.41 -23.80
C ALA A 316 -2.70 -2.64 -23.40
N ALA A 317 -2.12 -2.63 -22.21
CA ALA A 317 -1.43 -3.78 -21.62
C ALA A 317 -2.30 -4.38 -20.50
N ALA A 318 -3.27 -5.22 -20.89
CA ALA A 318 -4.19 -5.90 -19.97
C ALA A 318 -3.50 -7.09 -19.26
N ILE A 319 -2.58 -6.79 -18.35
CA ILE A 319 -1.67 -7.74 -17.69
C ILE A 319 -1.34 -7.25 -16.27
N SER A 320 -1.12 -8.18 -15.33
CA SER A 320 -0.61 -7.84 -14.00
C SER A 320 0.78 -7.22 -14.09
N ALA A 321 1.05 -6.20 -13.28
CA ALA A 321 2.40 -5.66 -13.09
C ALA A 321 3.40 -6.71 -12.56
N THR A 322 2.93 -7.83 -11.98
CA THR A 322 3.77 -8.99 -11.65
C THR A 322 4.32 -9.72 -12.89
N ASP A 323 3.72 -9.54 -14.07
CA ASP A 323 4.01 -10.36 -15.25
C ASP A 323 4.51 -9.52 -16.45
N VAL A 324 4.47 -8.18 -16.35
CA VAL A 324 4.98 -7.25 -17.37
C VAL A 324 6.46 -7.50 -17.70
N GLN A 325 6.73 -7.67 -18.99
CA GLN A 325 8.04 -7.70 -19.63
C GLN A 325 8.21 -6.54 -20.61
N LEU A 326 9.43 -6.39 -21.16
CA LEU A 326 9.81 -5.30 -22.07
C LEU A 326 8.95 -5.24 -23.33
N GLU A 327 8.66 -6.38 -23.93
CA GLU A 327 7.86 -6.53 -25.15
C GLU A 327 6.40 -6.08 -24.97
N ASN A 328 5.86 -6.12 -23.74
CA ASN A 328 4.51 -5.63 -23.45
C ASN A 328 4.42 -4.11 -23.51
N LEU A 329 5.55 -3.39 -23.39
CA LEU A 329 5.60 -1.93 -23.36
C LEU A 329 5.57 -1.27 -24.76
N ARG A 330 5.86 -2.07 -25.81
CA ARG A 330 5.82 -1.68 -27.23
C ARG A 330 6.64 -0.42 -27.56
N ILE A 331 7.85 -0.30 -27.01
CA ILE A 331 8.75 0.85 -27.25
C ILE A 331 9.03 1.05 -28.73
N GLN A 332 8.96 2.29 -29.23
CA GLN A 332 9.34 2.64 -30.60
C GLN A 332 10.66 3.45 -30.61
N PRO A 333 11.52 3.31 -31.64
CA PRO A 333 12.74 4.11 -31.74
C PRO A 333 12.45 5.62 -31.82
N GLY A 334 13.21 6.43 -31.09
CA GLY A 334 13.14 7.90 -31.16
C GLY A 334 11.98 8.52 -30.37
N GLU A 335 11.49 7.86 -29.33
CA GLU A 335 10.55 8.42 -28.35
C GLU A 335 11.26 8.76 -27.04
N ALA A 336 10.86 9.86 -26.39
CA ALA A 336 11.28 10.18 -25.04
C ALA A 336 10.32 9.52 -24.03
N ILE A 337 10.87 8.63 -23.19
CA ILE A 337 10.07 7.78 -22.30
C ILE A 337 9.93 8.41 -20.90
N ALA A 338 8.71 8.48 -20.41
CA ALA A 338 8.36 8.70 -19.01
C ALA A 338 7.74 7.43 -18.42
N VAL A 339 8.11 7.06 -17.19
CA VAL A 339 7.49 5.95 -16.46
C VAL A 339 6.80 6.48 -15.21
N ASN A 340 5.55 6.04 -14.97
CA ASN A 340 4.73 6.47 -13.85
C ASN A 340 4.40 5.30 -12.92
N PHE A 341 4.77 5.45 -11.65
CA PHE A 341 4.42 4.56 -10.55
C PHE A 341 3.58 5.34 -9.52
N ALA A 342 2.29 5.52 -9.79
CA ALA A 342 1.37 6.22 -8.91
C ALA A 342 0.52 5.24 -8.09
N MET A 343 0.73 5.20 -6.77
CA MET A 343 -0.03 4.40 -5.80
C MET A 343 -0.13 2.92 -6.18
N MET A 344 0.98 2.29 -6.60
CA MET A 344 0.96 0.91 -7.10
C MET A 344 2.13 0.02 -6.68
N LEU A 345 3.31 0.57 -6.38
CA LEU A 345 4.47 -0.29 -6.07
C LEU A 345 4.30 -0.95 -4.70
N HIS A 346 3.52 -0.36 -3.78
CA HIS A 346 3.14 -1.03 -2.54
C HIS A 346 2.38 -2.34 -2.78
N HIS A 347 1.55 -2.47 -3.82
CA HIS A 347 0.87 -3.74 -4.13
C HIS A 347 1.82 -4.85 -4.62
N MET A 348 3.03 -4.49 -5.07
CA MET A 348 3.96 -5.47 -5.65
C MET A 348 4.64 -6.30 -4.56
N PRO A 349 4.69 -7.64 -4.70
CA PRO A 349 5.42 -8.51 -3.77
C PRO A 349 6.91 -8.13 -3.69
N ASP A 350 7.42 -8.10 -2.46
CA ASP A 350 8.81 -7.77 -2.15
C ASP A 350 9.57 -9.02 -1.67
N GLU A 351 10.80 -8.80 -1.20
CA GLU A 351 11.66 -9.83 -0.63
C GLU A 351 11.04 -10.64 0.55
N SER A 352 9.96 -10.16 1.18
CA SER A 352 9.28 -10.87 2.28
C SER A 352 8.24 -11.90 1.82
N VAL A 353 7.83 -11.85 0.54
CA VAL A 353 6.76 -12.71 -0.01
C VAL A 353 7.35 -13.91 -0.76
N GLY A 354 8.50 -13.74 -1.41
CA GLY A 354 9.18 -14.80 -2.15
C GLY A 354 10.52 -14.36 -2.73
N ALA A 355 11.23 -15.30 -3.35
CA ALA A 355 12.57 -15.04 -3.90
C ALA A 355 12.60 -14.01 -5.05
N GLN A 356 11.47 -13.79 -5.73
CA GLN A 356 11.35 -12.79 -6.78
C GLN A 356 10.80 -11.47 -6.20
N ASN A 357 11.68 -10.51 -5.96
CA ASN A 357 11.29 -9.15 -5.61
C ASN A 357 10.76 -8.43 -6.87
N HIS A 358 9.43 -8.23 -6.94
CA HIS A 358 8.78 -7.61 -8.10
C HIS A 358 9.03 -6.11 -8.17
N ARG A 359 9.15 -5.42 -7.01
CA ARG A 359 9.46 -3.98 -6.93
C ARG A 359 10.78 -3.66 -7.62
N ASP A 360 11.85 -4.32 -7.18
CA ASP A 360 13.21 -4.10 -7.71
C ASP A 360 13.36 -4.61 -9.15
N ARG A 361 12.53 -5.58 -9.56
CA ARG A 361 12.45 -6.00 -10.97
C ARG A 361 11.77 -4.94 -11.83
N LEU A 362 10.66 -4.34 -11.40
CA LEU A 362 9.99 -3.26 -12.14
C LEU A 362 10.87 -2.01 -12.24
N LEU A 363 11.61 -1.65 -11.18
CA LEU A 363 12.58 -0.56 -11.25
C LEU A 363 13.72 -0.86 -12.24
N ARG A 364 14.23 -2.09 -12.29
CA ARG A 364 15.24 -2.50 -13.30
C ARG A 364 14.68 -2.54 -14.71
N LEU A 365 13.42 -2.96 -14.89
CA LEU A 365 12.73 -2.88 -16.18
C LEU A 365 12.62 -1.42 -16.63
N ALA A 366 12.10 -0.52 -15.78
CA ALA A 366 12.05 0.91 -16.05
C ALA A 366 13.45 1.48 -16.38
N LYS A 367 14.50 1.09 -15.64
CA LYS A 367 15.89 1.54 -15.89
C LYS A 367 16.38 1.12 -17.27
N SER A 368 16.05 -0.09 -17.73
CA SER A 368 16.49 -0.61 -19.03
C SER A 368 15.93 0.17 -20.23
N LEU A 369 14.80 0.87 -20.05
CA LEU A 369 14.22 1.76 -21.08
C LEU A 369 15.01 3.06 -21.26
N SER A 370 15.97 3.36 -20.38
CA SER A 370 16.67 4.65 -20.30
C SER A 370 15.73 5.87 -20.29
N PRO A 371 14.68 5.89 -19.44
CA PRO A 371 13.67 6.96 -19.44
C PRO A 371 14.27 8.30 -19.07
N LYS A 372 13.69 9.37 -19.62
CA LYS A 372 14.01 10.74 -19.22
C LYS A 372 13.61 11.02 -17.78
N VAL A 373 12.46 10.49 -17.37
CA VAL A 373 11.93 10.62 -16.02
C VAL A 373 11.19 9.36 -15.58
N VAL A 374 11.33 9.01 -14.31
CA VAL A 374 10.46 8.06 -13.60
C VAL A 374 9.83 8.80 -12.42
N THR A 375 8.52 8.76 -12.31
CA THR A 375 7.77 9.37 -11.20
C THR A 375 7.28 8.31 -10.22
N LEU A 376 7.33 8.65 -8.93
CA LEU A 376 6.80 7.86 -7.83
C LEU A 376 5.79 8.71 -7.06
N VAL A 377 4.64 8.13 -6.75
CA VAL A 377 3.68 8.63 -5.75
C VAL A 377 3.31 7.46 -4.86
N GLU A 378 3.51 7.56 -3.55
CA GLU A 378 3.28 6.47 -2.60
C GLU A 378 2.75 6.98 -1.25
N GLN A 379 2.05 6.12 -0.51
CA GLN A 379 1.59 6.42 0.84
C GLN A 379 2.77 6.39 1.84
N GLU A 380 2.93 7.42 2.67
CA GLU A 380 4.03 7.55 3.64
C GLU A 380 3.72 6.83 4.96
N ALA A 381 3.72 5.50 4.90
CA ALA A 381 3.45 4.61 6.05
C ALA A 381 4.39 3.40 6.10
N ASN A 382 4.75 2.95 7.30
CA ASN A 382 5.52 1.71 7.48
C ASN A 382 4.66 0.47 7.75
N THR A 383 3.73 0.15 6.85
CA THR A 383 2.86 -1.03 7.02
C THR A 383 3.48 -2.31 6.43
N ASN A 384 4.60 -2.27 5.71
CA ASN A 384 5.23 -3.48 5.19
C ASN A 384 6.18 -4.17 6.18
N THR A 385 7.18 -3.45 6.70
CA THR A 385 8.37 -4.05 7.37
C THR A 385 8.17 -4.37 8.85
N ALA A 386 7.10 -3.86 9.45
CA ALA A 386 6.82 -4.00 10.87
C ALA A 386 6.17 -5.37 11.22
N PRO A 387 6.52 -5.98 12.37
CA PRO A 387 5.76 -7.06 13.00
C PRO A 387 4.29 -6.66 13.25
N PHE A 388 3.43 -7.63 13.59
CA PHE A 388 1.99 -7.41 13.59
C PHE A 388 1.52 -6.27 14.52
N VAL A 389 1.88 -6.26 15.80
CA VAL A 389 1.45 -5.18 16.72
C VAL A 389 1.98 -3.79 16.33
N PRO A 390 3.28 -3.58 16.02
CA PRO A 390 3.75 -2.28 15.53
C PRO A 390 3.11 -1.86 14.20
N ARG A 391 2.85 -2.80 13.29
CA ARG A 391 2.13 -2.55 12.03
C ARG A 391 0.69 -2.11 12.27
N PHE A 392 -0.01 -2.75 13.20
CA PHE A 392 -1.37 -2.39 13.59
C PHE A 392 -1.43 -0.95 14.14
N LEU A 393 -0.49 -0.58 15.02
CA LEU A 393 -0.38 0.78 15.54
C LEU A 393 -0.07 1.81 14.42
N GLU A 394 0.85 1.49 13.51
CA GLU A 394 1.16 2.37 12.37
C GLU A 394 -0.04 2.53 11.42
N THR A 395 -0.82 1.47 11.20
CA THR A 395 -2.09 1.54 10.45
C THR A 395 -3.03 2.55 11.10
N MET A 396 -3.18 2.51 12.44
CA MET A 396 -4.02 3.50 13.14
C MET A 396 -3.47 4.93 13.00
N ASN A 397 -2.15 5.11 13.14
CA ASN A 397 -1.51 6.42 13.07
C ASN A 397 -1.58 7.04 11.67
N HIS A 398 -1.56 6.22 10.62
CA HIS A 398 -1.63 6.66 9.22
C HIS A 398 -3.06 6.97 8.77
N PHE A 399 -4.02 6.07 9.06
CA PHE A 399 -5.40 6.26 8.62
C PHE A 399 -6.19 7.26 9.48
N LEU A 400 -5.81 7.53 10.74
CA LEU A 400 -6.55 8.51 11.57
C LEU A 400 -6.59 9.93 10.94
N PRO A 401 -5.46 10.51 10.50
CA PRO A 401 -5.46 11.75 9.71
C PRO A 401 -6.37 11.73 8.47
N ILE A 402 -6.46 10.57 7.78
CA ILE A 402 -7.31 10.40 6.59
C ILE A 402 -8.80 10.45 6.98
N PHE A 403 -9.18 9.77 8.06
CA PHE A 403 -10.55 9.79 8.59
C PHE A 403 -10.94 11.15 9.19
N GLU A 404 -9.98 11.88 9.78
CA GLU A 404 -10.16 13.25 10.24
C GLU A 404 -10.39 14.22 9.08
N SER A 405 -9.68 14.05 7.96
CA SER A 405 -9.84 14.92 6.80
C SER A 405 -11.18 14.71 6.10
N ILE A 406 -11.64 13.46 5.99
CA ILE A 406 -12.98 13.13 5.48
C ILE A 406 -14.08 13.69 6.39
N ASP A 407 -13.86 13.76 7.70
CA ASP A 407 -14.83 14.35 8.65
C ASP A 407 -15.01 15.86 8.47
N VAL A 408 -13.99 16.57 7.99
CA VAL A 408 -14.07 17.99 7.63
C VAL A 408 -14.77 18.18 6.28
N SER A 409 -14.66 17.21 5.36
CA SER A 409 -15.27 17.32 4.02
C SER A 409 -16.71 16.82 3.92
N LEU A 410 -17.14 15.80 4.69
CA LEU A 410 -18.49 15.21 4.59
C LEU A 410 -19.15 14.88 5.96
N PRO A 411 -20.46 15.17 6.14
CA PRO A 411 -21.20 14.92 7.39
C PRO A 411 -21.18 13.47 7.91
N ARG A 412 -21.45 13.30 9.20
CA ARG A 412 -21.22 12.04 9.95
C ARG A 412 -22.20 10.90 9.65
N ASP A 413 -23.42 11.28 9.30
CA ASP A 413 -24.51 10.43 8.85
C ASP A 413 -24.60 10.32 7.31
N HIS A 414 -23.70 10.97 6.56
CA HIS A 414 -23.73 10.98 5.11
C HIS A 414 -23.41 9.60 4.53
N LYS A 415 -24.41 8.95 3.92
CA LYS A 415 -24.30 7.58 3.38
C LYS A 415 -23.14 7.39 2.42
N GLU A 416 -22.93 8.34 1.50
CA GLU A 416 -21.84 8.24 0.52
C GLU A 416 -20.47 8.28 1.19
N ARG A 417 -20.31 9.01 2.30
CA ARG A 417 -19.06 9.02 3.06
C ARG A 417 -18.82 7.67 3.73
N ILE A 418 -19.85 7.06 4.30
CA ILE A 418 -19.73 5.70 4.88
C ILE A 418 -19.34 4.70 3.79
N ASN A 419 -19.91 4.83 2.58
CA ASN A 419 -19.56 4.00 1.43
C ASN A 419 -18.12 4.24 0.94
N VAL A 420 -17.66 5.50 0.87
CA VAL A 420 -16.26 5.85 0.57
C VAL A 420 -15.31 5.18 1.57
N GLU A 421 -15.57 5.31 2.87
CA GLU A 421 -14.69 4.75 3.89
C GLU A 421 -14.72 3.22 3.88
N GLN A 422 -15.89 2.61 3.71
CA GLN A 422 -16.05 1.16 3.65
C GLN A 422 -15.44 0.53 2.39
N HIS A 423 -15.59 1.16 1.22
CA HIS A 423 -15.22 0.55 -0.06
C HIS A 423 -13.87 1.01 -0.61
N CYS A 424 -13.38 2.19 -0.22
CA CYS A 424 -12.05 2.66 -0.59
C CYS A 424 -11.00 2.38 0.50
N LEU A 425 -11.28 2.66 1.78
CA LEU A 425 -10.26 2.63 2.85
C LEU A 425 -10.28 1.35 3.70
N ALA A 426 -11.47 0.87 4.10
CA ALA A 426 -11.59 -0.25 5.02
C ALA A 426 -11.02 -1.56 4.44
N ARG A 427 -11.09 -1.74 3.11
CA ARG A 427 -10.47 -2.88 2.42
C ARG A 427 -8.96 -2.89 2.59
N GLU A 428 -8.31 -1.72 2.51
CA GLU A 428 -6.86 -1.60 2.75
C GLU A 428 -6.53 -1.92 4.21
N ILE A 429 -7.23 -1.27 5.15
CA ILE A 429 -7.07 -1.46 6.60
C ILE A 429 -7.21 -2.94 6.99
N VAL A 430 -8.26 -3.62 6.52
CA VAL A 430 -8.49 -5.05 6.79
C VAL A 430 -7.40 -5.91 6.16
N ASN A 431 -6.91 -5.61 4.95
CA ASN A 431 -5.81 -6.38 4.35
C ASN A 431 -4.51 -6.28 5.15
N ILE A 432 -4.14 -5.07 5.62
CA ILE A 432 -2.92 -4.84 6.42
C ILE A 432 -2.94 -5.60 7.75
N ILE A 433 -4.13 -5.70 8.36
CA ILE A 433 -4.34 -6.29 9.69
C ILE A 433 -4.57 -7.81 9.61
N ALA A 434 -5.44 -8.27 8.71
CA ALA A 434 -5.95 -9.64 8.71
C ALA A 434 -5.13 -10.63 7.86
N CYS A 435 -4.48 -10.16 6.79
CA CYS A 435 -3.73 -11.01 5.88
C CYS A 435 -2.24 -11.09 6.24
N GLU A 436 -1.55 -12.12 5.74
CA GLU A 436 -0.10 -12.28 5.78
C GLU A 436 0.40 -12.89 4.46
N GLY A 437 1.73 -12.96 4.28
CA GLY A 437 2.34 -13.61 3.11
C GLY A 437 1.83 -13.01 1.78
N PRO A 438 1.63 -13.83 0.73
CA PRO A 438 1.12 -13.37 -0.56
C PRO A 438 -0.29 -12.73 -0.54
N GLU A 439 -1.09 -12.98 0.50
CA GLU A 439 -2.47 -12.46 0.57
C GLU A 439 -2.56 -11.05 1.17
N ARG A 440 -1.51 -10.62 1.88
CA ARG A 440 -1.33 -9.22 2.24
C ARG A 440 -0.70 -8.49 1.06
N VAL A 441 -1.49 -7.70 0.36
CA VAL A 441 -1.06 -6.90 -0.80
C VAL A 441 -0.74 -5.46 -0.38
N GLU A 442 -1.42 -4.94 0.65
CA GLU A 442 -1.17 -3.61 1.17
C GLU A 442 0.11 -3.56 2.01
N ARG A 443 1.15 -3.01 1.39
CA ARG A 443 2.54 -3.08 1.86
C ARG A 443 3.28 -1.77 1.60
N HIS A 444 2.75 -0.67 2.15
CA HIS A 444 3.38 0.64 2.08
C HIS A 444 4.75 0.64 2.76
N GLU A 445 5.67 1.41 2.21
CA GLU A 445 7.00 1.65 2.77
C GLU A 445 7.23 3.16 2.82
N LEU A 446 7.88 3.64 3.88
CA LEU A 446 8.34 5.02 3.97
C LEU A 446 9.25 5.35 2.78
N LEU A 447 9.19 6.58 2.29
CA LEU A 447 9.95 7.06 1.15
C LEU A 447 11.45 6.73 1.24
N GLY A 448 12.05 6.73 2.44
CA GLY A 448 13.46 6.37 2.62
C GLY A 448 13.82 4.98 2.07
N LYS A 449 12.91 4.00 2.14
CA LYS A 449 13.11 2.67 1.55
C LYS A 449 12.92 2.69 0.03
N TRP A 450 11.90 3.38 -0.48
CA TRP A 450 11.74 3.60 -1.93
C TRP A 450 12.95 4.29 -2.55
N ARG A 451 13.42 5.38 -1.94
CA ARG A 451 14.62 6.13 -2.33
C ARG A 451 15.85 5.22 -2.41
N SER A 452 15.99 4.30 -1.47
CA SER A 452 17.05 3.28 -1.48
C SER A 452 16.90 2.31 -2.66
N ARG A 453 15.70 1.77 -2.91
CA ARG A 453 15.42 0.88 -4.06
C ARG A 453 15.74 1.56 -5.41
N PHE A 454 15.35 2.82 -5.59
CA PHE A 454 15.66 3.60 -6.79
C PHE A 454 17.16 3.85 -6.98
N ILE A 455 17.89 4.22 -5.91
CA ILE A 455 19.35 4.41 -5.96
C ILE A 455 20.06 3.08 -6.29
N MET A 456 19.65 1.96 -5.69
CA MET A 456 20.20 0.63 -6.00
C MET A 456 19.91 0.19 -7.44
N ALA A 457 18.77 0.58 -8.01
CA ALA A 457 18.46 0.40 -9.44
C ALA A 457 19.22 1.37 -10.36
N GLY A 458 20.09 2.24 -9.82
CA GLY A 458 20.94 3.15 -10.57
C GLY A 458 20.24 4.43 -11.04
N PHE A 459 19.12 4.82 -10.42
CA PHE A 459 18.48 6.13 -10.68
C PHE A 459 19.10 7.24 -9.82
N LYS A 460 19.00 8.47 -10.32
CA LYS A 460 19.38 9.70 -9.61
C LYS A 460 18.13 10.54 -9.36
N PRO A 461 18.00 11.22 -8.21
CA PRO A 461 16.89 12.14 -7.97
C PRO A 461 16.78 13.21 -9.07
N PHE A 462 15.54 13.55 -9.40
CA PHE A 462 15.16 14.66 -10.27
C PHE A 462 14.20 15.55 -9.47
N PRO A 463 14.71 16.60 -8.78
CA PRO A 463 13.91 17.47 -7.93
C PRO A 463 12.77 18.14 -8.71
N LEU A 464 11.60 18.23 -8.07
CA LEU A 464 10.45 18.96 -8.61
C LEU A 464 10.72 20.47 -8.63
N SER A 465 10.35 21.16 -9.71
CA SER A 465 10.58 22.60 -9.81
C SER A 465 9.62 23.42 -8.95
N SER A 466 10.08 24.60 -8.52
CA SER A 466 9.30 25.54 -7.70
C SER A 466 7.96 25.95 -8.34
N PHE A 467 7.84 25.86 -9.67
CA PHE A 467 6.58 26.06 -10.39
C PHE A 467 5.55 24.97 -10.09
N VAL A 468 5.96 23.70 -10.11
CA VAL A 468 5.11 22.55 -9.75
C VAL A 468 4.66 22.70 -8.29
N ASN A 469 5.61 22.99 -7.39
CA ASN A 469 5.37 23.16 -5.96
C ASN A 469 4.37 24.31 -5.69
N SER A 470 4.51 25.44 -6.41
CA SER A 470 3.58 26.59 -6.33
C SER A 470 2.19 26.28 -6.87
N THR A 471 2.10 25.47 -7.92
CA THR A 471 0.82 25.04 -8.52
C THR A 471 0.07 24.12 -7.55
N ILE A 472 0.77 23.16 -6.93
CA ILE A 472 0.19 22.27 -5.90
C ILE A 472 -0.20 23.06 -4.65
N LYS A 473 0.62 24.02 -4.21
CA LYS A 473 0.26 24.92 -3.11
C LYS A 473 -1.00 25.74 -3.41
N THR A 474 -1.26 26.06 -4.68
CA THR A 474 -2.49 26.73 -5.12
C THR A 474 -3.69 25.78 -5.12
N LEU A 475 -3.52 24.51 -5.56
CA LEU A 475 -4.56 23.47 -5.41
C LEU A 475 -5.01 23.35 -3.95
N LEU A 476 -4.08 23.26 -3.00
CA LEU A 476 -4.42 23.05 -1.59
C LEU A 476 -5.20 24.22 -0.96
N GLN A 477 -5.25 25.41 -1.59
CA GLN A 477 -6.08 26.53 -1.13
C GLN A 477 -7.58 26.28 -1.32
N SER A 478 -7.99 25.30 -2.14
CA SER A 478 -9.41 24.89 -2.25
C SER A 478 -9.81 23.82 -1.22
N TYR A 479 -8.91 23.44 -0.32
CA TYR A 479 -9.12 22.43 0.72
C TYR A 479 -8.95 23.03 2.12
N CYS A 480 -9.21 22.23 3.17
CA CYS A 480 -8.99 22.63 4.56
C CYS A 480 -7.52 23.03 4.81
N ASP A 481 -7.34 24.11 5.57
CA ASP A 481 -6.04 24.66 6.02
C ASP A 481 -5.17 23.69 6.84
N LYS A 482 -5.74 22.58 7.33
CA LYS A 482 -5.01 21.48 7.95
C LYS A 482 -4.17 20.66 6.95
N TYR A 483 -4.44 20.72 5.64
CA TYR A 483 -3.57 20.08 4.66
C TYR A 483 -2.24 20.83 4.54
N THR A 484 -1.13 20.10 4.63
CA THR A 484 0.22 20.65 4.57
C THR A 484 0.98 20.17 3.34
N LEU A 485 1.91 21.00 2.86
CA LEU A 485 2.81 20.68 1.76
C LEU A 485 4.24 20.99 2.20
N GLU A 486 5.07 19.95 2.34
CA GLU A 486 6.49 20.07 2.63
C GLU A 486 7.31 19.73 1.37
N ASP A 487 8.31 20.55 1.05
CA ASP A 487 9.35 20.26 0.06
C ASP A 487 10.64 19.99 0.81
N LYS A 488 11.16 18.76 0.68
CA LYS A 488 12.33 18.28 1.41
C LYS A 488 13.19 17.41 0.52
N ASP A 489 14.46 17.77 0.36
CA ASP A 489 15.44 17.09 -0.49
C ASP A 489 14.96 16.85 -1.94
N GLY A 490 14.11 17.74 -2.48
CA GLY A 490 13.53 17.63 -3.83
C GLY A 490 12.34 16.66 -3.94
N VAL A 491 11.71 16.34 -2.81
CA VAL A 491 10.53 15.48 -2.69
C VAL A 491 9.40 16.30 -2.07
N LEU A 492 8.20 16.18 -2.62
CA LEU A 492 7.00 16.73 -2.00
C LEU A 492 6.32 15.72 -1.08
N PHE A 493 5.88 16.19 0.08
CA PHE A 493 5.00 15.47 0.98
C PHE A 493 3.69 16.24 1.14
N LEU A 494 2.57 15.59 0.81
CA LEU A 494 1.24 16.00 1.24
C LEU A 494 1.01 15.43 2.64
N GLY A 495 0.71 16.31 3.60
CA GLY A 495 0.39 15.94 4.97
C GLY A 495 -0.97 16.45 5.43
N TRP A 496 -1.36 15.97 6.60
CA TRP A 496 -2.45 16.52 7.41
C TRP A 496 -1.85 16.90 8.75
N MET A 497 -1.94 18.19 9.07
CA MET A 497 -1.27 18.81 10.21
C MET A 497 0.23 18.47 10.20
N ASN A 498 0.70 17.69 11.17
CA ASN A 498 2.10 17.29 11.34
C ASN A 498 2.43 15.88 10.83
N ARG A 499 1.51 15.17 10.16
CA ARG A 499 1.72 13.82 9.62
C ARG A 499 1.70 13.83 8.10
N ALA A 500 2.79 13.40 7.47
CA ALA A 500 2.81 13.10 6.03
C ALA A 500 1.90 11.90 5.72
N ILE A 501 1.14 12.00 4.63
CA ILE A 501 0.22 10.96 4.13
C ILE A 501 0.68 10.42 2.78
N VAL A 502 1.08 11.30 1.86
CA VAL A 502 1.52 10.92 0.50
C VAL A 502 2.85 11.60 0.18
N ALA A 503 3.83 10.82 -0.27
CA ALA A 503 5.08 11.32 -0.81
C ALA A 503 5.07 11.27 -2.34
N SER A 504 5.70 12.25 -3.00
CA SER A 504 5.93 12.25 -4.43
C SER A 504 7.33 12.73 -4.80
N CYS A 505 8.01 11.95 -5.64
CA CYS A 505 9.34 12.28 -6.15
C CYS A 505 9.52 11.83 -7.60
N ALA A 506 10.54 12.40 -8.25
CA ALA A 506 10.92 12.04 -9.60
C ALA A 506 12.40 11.69 -9.69
N TRP A 507 12.74 10.95 -10.73
CA TRP A 507 14.01 10.28 -10.92
C TRP A 507 14.44 10.29 -12.37
N ARG A 508 15.74 10.23 -12.64
CA ARG A 508 16.32 10.12 -13.99
C ARG A 508 17.44 9.10 -14.04
N CYS A 509 17.85 8.73 -15.25
CA CYS A 509 18.91 7.75 -15.48
C CYS A 509 20.35 8.23 -15.20
#